data_AF-A0A661Q0U1-F1
#
_entry.id   AF-A0A661Q0U1-F1
#
_cell.length_a   1.000
_cell.length_b   1.000
_cell.length_c   1.000
_cell.angle_alpha   90.00
_cell.angle_beta   90.00
_cell.angle_gamma   90.00
#
_symmetry.space_group_name_H-M   'P 1'
#
loop_
_entity.id
_entity.type
_entity.pdbx_description
1 polymer ?
#
loop_
_entity_poly.entity_id
_entity_poly.type
_entity_poly.pdbx_seq_one_letter_code
_entity_poly.pdbx_strand_id
1 'polypeptide(L)'
;ENGGDIFLTEKSEYQLSIFAGSSPLSGRLGIRLVESQPFSCGVCTSSGRVGHSLSLGRADAVTIVAENAALADAMATAMANQVMEKSDLAVVVEKALAVDGVTGVVAILNDDLSVGGQLELIEI
;
A
#
# COMPACT_ATOMS: atom_id res chain seq x y z
N GLU A 1 9.50 -7.94 8.49
CA GLU A 1 9.77 -6.98 7.41
C GLU A 1 10.84 -7.57 6.51
N ASN A 2 10.58 -7.61 5.20
CA ASN A 2 11.52 -7.96 4.15
C ASN A 2 11.44 -6.87 3.07
N GLY A 3 12.17 -5.76 3.26
CA GLY A 3 12.00 -4.58 2.42
C GLY A 3 10.61 -3.97 2.61
N GLY A 4 9.83 -3.88 1.53
CA GLY A 4 8.47 -3.33 1.55
C GLY A 4 7.38 -4.28 2.08
N ASP A 5 7.73 -5.52 2.41
CA ASP A 5 6.77 -6.58 2.73
C ASP A 5 6.78 -6.97 4.20
N ILE A 6 5.60 -6.98 4.80
CA ILE A 6 5.40 -7.20 6.23
C ILE A 6 4.19 -8.12 6.43
N PHE A 7 4.35 -9.12 7.29
CA PHE A 7 3.22 -9.83 7.87
C PHE A 7 3.06 -9.39 9.32
N LEU A 8 1.88 -8.91 9.66
CA LEU A 8 1.49 -8.43 10.98
C LEU A 8 0.73 -9.53 11.70
N THR A 9 0.97 -9.68 13.01
CA THR A 9 0.33 -10.75 13.80
C THR A 9 -0.03 -10.32 15.21
N GLU A 10 -1.16 -10.83 15.69
CA GLU A 10 -1.63 -10.84 17.09
C GLU A 10 -1.69 -9.47 17.79
N LYS A 11 -2.12 -8.40 17.10
CA LYS A 11 -2.49 -7.13 17.73
C LYS A 11 -3.82 -6.62 17.20
N SER A 12 -4.49 -5.79 18.00
CA SER A 12 -5.72 -5.09 17.61
C SER A 12 -5.45 -3.76 16.92
N GLU A 13 -4.21 -3.25 16.97
CA GLU A 13 -3.81 -2.00 16.33
C GLU A 13 -2.38 -2.08 15.77
N TYR A 14 -2.21 -1.56 14.56
CA TYR A 14 -0.92 -1.34 13.91
C TYR A 14 -0.84 0.07 13.35
N GLN A 15 0.36 0.66 13.45
CA GLN A 15 0.71 1.90 12.78
C GLN A 15 1.98 1.63 11.96
N LEU A 16 1.92 1.93 10.67
CA LEU A 16 3.01 1.68 9.72
C LEU A 16 3.31 2.97 8.95
N SER A 17 4.59 3.33 8.84
CA SER A 17 5.01 4.41 7.95
C SER A 17 5.07 3.94 6.50
N ILE A 18 4.76 4.84 5.57
CA ILE A 18 4.92 4.60 4.14
C ILE A 18 6.17 5.32 3.63
N PHE A 19 7.05 4.55 3.00
CA PHE A 19 8.17 5.09 2.26
C PHE A 19 7.82 5.16 0.77
N ALA A 20 7.75 6.39 0.23
CA ALA A 20 7.35 6.67 -1.15
C ALA A 20 8.48 7.35 -1.94
N GLY A 21 9.74 6.94 -1.70
CA GLY A 21 10.88 7.44 -2.45
C GLY A 21 11.07 8.96 -2.33
N SER A 22 11.14 9.64 -3.48
CA SER A 22 11.30 11.09 -3.58
C SER A 22 9.99 11.87 -3.44
N SER A 23 8.85 11.20 -3.25
CA SER A 23 7.60 11.88 -2.96
C SER A 23 7.77 12.75 -1.70
N PRO A 24 7.23 13.98 -1.66
CA PRO A 24 7.23 14.81 -0.47
C PRO A 24 6.42 14.19 0.70
N LEU A 25 5.61 13.16 0.42
CA LEU A 25 4.82 12.42 1.41
C LEU A 25 5.64 11.30 2.08
N SER A 26 6.79 10.94 1.49
CA SER A 26 7.65 9.87 1.99
C SER A 26 8.12 10.14 3.42
N GLY A 27 7.88 9.19 4.33
CA GLY A 27 8.28 9.31 5.74
C GLY A 27 7.48 10.32 6.56
N ARG A 28 6.38 10.87 6.02
CA ARG A 28 5.44 11.76 6.72
C ARG A 28 4.04 11.18 6.84
N LEU A 29 3.74 10.17 6.03
CA LEU A 29 2.46 9.49 5.99
C LEU A 29 2.60 8.07 6.52
N GLY A 30 1.57 7.62 7.22
CA GLY A 30 1.40 6.23 7.60
C GLY A 30 -0.02 5.74 7.44
N ILE A 31 -0.20 4.46 7.69
CA ILE A 31 -1.51 3.82 7.84
C ILE A 31 -1.68 3.31 9.25
N ARG A 32 -2.89 3.48 9.76
CA ARG A 32 -3.37 2.89 11.00
C ARG A 32 -4.42 1.84 10.68
N LEU A 33 -4.21 0.63 11.20
CA LEU A 33 -5.10 -0.51 11.06
C LEU A 33 -5.63 -0.87 12.44
N VAL A 34 -6.95 -0.93 12.60
CA VAL A 34 -7.60 -1.15 13.90
C VAL A 34 -8.72 -2.16 13.73
N GLU A 35 -8.73 -3.17 14.59
CA GLU A 35 -9.80 -4.16 14.69
C GLU A 35 -10.25 -4.33 16.14
N SER A 36 -11.47 -4.83 16.31
CA SER A 36 -12.03 -5.08 17.65
C SER A 36 -11.37 -6.24 18.39
N GLN A 37 -10.68 -7.13 17.67
CA GLN A 37 -9.96 -8.28 18.21
C GLN A 37 -8.57 -8.37 17.55
N PRO A 38 -7.60 -9.09 18.17
CA PRO A 38 -6.32 -9.32 17.55
C PRO A 38 -6.47 -9.97 16.17
N PHE A 39 -5.73 -9.46 15.19
CA PHE A 39 -5.78 -9.95 13.82
C PHE A 39 -4.36 -10.09 13.25
N SER A 40 -4.30 -10.72 12.08
CA SER A 40 -3.08 -10.84 11.29
C SER A 40 -3.39 -10.45 9.85
N CYS A 41 -2.45 -9.78 9.18
CA CYS A 41 -2.61 -9.38 7.80
C CYS A 41 -1.25 -9.24 7.11
N GLY A 42 -1.26 -9.32 5.78
CA GLY A 42 -0.14 -8.92 4.93
C GLY A 42 -0.22 -7.44 4.59
N VAL A 43 0.91 -6.75 4.66
CA VAL A 43 1.10 -5.38 4.19
C VAL A 43 2.32 -5.36 3.29
N CYS A 44 2.13 -5.07 2.01
CA CYS A 44 3.21 -5.07 1.03
C CYS A 44 3.19 -3.78 0.23
N THR A 45 4.38 -3.27 -0.11
CA THR A 45 4.53 -2.02 -0.86
C THR A 45 5.41 -2.23 -2.08
N SER A 46 4.90 -1.85 -3.25
CA SER A 46 5.65 -1.84 -4.50
C SER A 46 5.84 -0.42 -5.03
N SER A 47 6.88 -0.22 -5.84
CA SER A 47 7.22 1.09 -6.40
C SER A 47 7.66 0.96 -7.85
N GLY A 48 7.28 1.96 -8.65
CA GLY A 48 7.75 2.20 -10.01
C GLY A 48 9.09 2.94 -10.09
N ARG A 49 9.50 3.60 -9.01
CA ARG A 49 10.65 4.51 -8.99
C ARG A 49 11.73 4.17 -7.97
N VAL A 50 11.42 3.30 -7.01
CA VAL A 50 12.29 2.98 -5.88
C VAL A 50 12.58 1.48 -5.88
N GLY A 51 13.87 1.12 -5.94
CA GLY A 51 14.34 -0.27 -5.88
C GLY A 51 14.83 -0.82 -7.23
N HIS A 52 15.43 -2.01 -7.19
CA HIS A 52 15.99 -2.68 -8.38
C HIS A 52 14.98 -3.56 -9.12
N SER A 53 13.76 -3.71 -8.58
CA SER A 53 12.70 -4.53 -9.18
C SER A 53 12.13 -3.82 -10.40
N LEU A 54 12.01 -4.54 -11.51
CA LEU A 54 11.40 -4.01 -12.73
C LEU A 54 9.92 -3.73 -12.47
N SER A 55 9.57 -2.44 -12.50
CA SER A 55 8.19 -1.98 -12.56
C SER A 55 8.00 -1.17 -13.83
N LEU A 56 6.89 -1.41 -14.53
CA LEU A 56 6.51 -0.74 -15.77
C LEU A 56 5.78 0.57 -15.51
N GLY A 57 5.29 0.76 -14.28
CA GLY A 57 4.55 1.93 -13.85
C GLY A 57 5.45 3.03 -13.29
N ARG A 58 4.80 4.09 -12.81
CA ARG A 58 5.44 5.32 -12.29
C ARG A 58 5.07 5.63 -10.85
N ALA A 59 4.27 4.79 -10.19
CA ALA A 59 3.92 4.99 -8.78
C ALA A 59 5.17 5.15 -7.92
N ASP A 60 5.12 6.08 -6.97
CA ASP A 60 6.17 6.21 -5.97
C ASP A 60 6.03 5.13 -4.89
N ALA A 61 4.79 4.82 -4.52
CA ALA A 61 4.43 3.68 -3.68
C ALA A 61 3.00 3.23 -3.96
N VAL A 62 2.78 1.92 -3.97
CA VAL A 62 1.45 1.31 -3.81
C VAL A 62 1.53 0.31 -2.66
N THR A 63 0.84 0.61 -1.57
CA THR A 63 0.75 -0.23 -0.37
C THR A 63 -0.59 -0.96 -0.36
N ILE A 64 -0.55 -2.28 -0.23
CA ILE A 64 -1.72 -3.14 -0.12
C ILE A 64 -1.76 -3.78 1.26
N VAL A 65 -2.94 -3.78 1.87
CA VAL A 65 -3.29 -4.56 3.05
C VAL A 65 -4.22 -5.69 2.61
N ALA A 66 -3.86 -6.92 2.94
CA ALA A 66 -4.64 -8.10 2.58
C ALA A 66 -4.60 -9.17 3.68
N GLU A 67 -5.45 -10.18 3.59
CA GLU A 67 -5.50 -11.31 4.55
C GLU A 67 -4.17 -12.07 4.66
N ASN A 68 -3.32 -12.03 3.62
CA ASN A 68 -2.02 -12.68 3.62
C ASN A 68 -0.99 -11.89 2.80
N ALA A 69 0.29 -12.08 3.10
CA ALA A 69 1.38 -11.34 2.49
C ALA A 69 1.56 -11.65 0.99
N ALA A 70 1.26 -12.88 0.54
CA ALA A 70 1.40 -13.25 -0.86
C ALA A 70 0.40 -12.51 -1.76
N LEU A 71 -0.85 -12.38 -1.31
CA LEU A 71 -1.87 -11.58 -1.98
C LEU A 71 -1.50 -10.10 -1.98
N ALA A 72 -1.07 -9.58 -0.83
CA ALA A 72 -0.65 -8.18 -0.71
C ALA A 72 0.49 -7.84 -1.69
N ASP A 73 1.54 -8.66 -1.76
CA ASP A 73 2.69 -8.46 -2.65
C ASP A 73 2.28 -8.51 -4.14
N ALA A 74 1.53 -9.56 -4.52
CA ALA A 74 1.06 -9.72 -5.90
C ALA A 74 0.22 -8.50 -6.35
N MET A 75 -0.67 -8.03 -5.49
CA MET A 75 -1.52 -6.87 -5.78
C MET A 75 -0.73 -5.56 -5.77
N ALA A 76 0.22 -5.38 -4.85
CA ALA A 76 1.05 -4.18 -4.80
C ALA A 76 1.83 -4.03 -6.11
N THR A 77 2.44 -5.12 -6.57
CA THR A 77 3.16 -5.16 -7.85
C THR A 77 2.23 -4.93 -9.04
N ALA A 78 1.08 -5.60 -9.10
CA ALA A 78 0.13 -5.47 -10.20
C ALA A 78 -0.47 -4.05 -10.32
N MET A 79 -0.76 -3.40 -9.20
CA MET A 79 -1.32 -2.05 -9.16
C MET A 79 -0.25 -0.99 -9.44
N ALA A 80 0.95 -1.12 -8.86
CA ALA A 80 2.05 -0.18 -9.13
C ALA A 80 2.39 -0.12 -10.63
N ASN A 81 2.37 -1.26 -11.32
CA ASN A 81 2.58 -1.35 -12.77
C ASN A 81 1.50 -0.65 -13.62
N GLN A 82 0.31 -0.41 -13.06
CA GLN A 82 -0.81 0.23 -13.76
C GLN A 82 -0.86 1.74 -13.56
N VAL A 83 -0.14 2.29 -12.59
CA VAL A 83 -0.09 3.74 -12.36
C VAL A 83 0.88 4.39 -13.33
N MET A 84 0.37 5.17 -14.28
CA MET A 84 1.18 5.94 -15.23
C MET A 84 1.05 7.44 -14.98
N GLU A 85 -0.13 7.88 -14.58
CA GLU A 85 -0.48 9.27 -14.31
C GLU A 85 -1.47 9.39 -13.14
N LYS A 86 -1.74 10.63 -12.72
CA LYS A 86 -2.56 10.94 -11.54
C LYS A 86 -3.97 10.33 -11.62
N SER A 87 -4.59 10.32 -12.80
CA SER A 87 -5.93 9.77 -13.02
C SER A 87 -6.02 8.27 -12.76
N ASP A 88 -4.90 7.55 -12.79
CA ASP A 88 -4.87 6.12 -12.52
C ASP A 88 -5.00 5.78 -11.04
N LEU A 89 -4.67 6.72 -10.13
CA LEU A 89 -4.62 6.46 -8.68
C LEU A 89 -5.95 5.94 -8.13
N ALA A 90 -7.06 6.59 -8.47
CA ALA A 90 -8.39 6.16 -8.03
C ALA A 90 -8.76 4.80 -8.66
N VAL A 91 -8.42 4.61 -9.93
CA VAL A 91 -8.74 3.37 -10.67
C VAL A 91 -8.02 2.16 -10.07
N VAL A 92 -6.74 2.30 -9.70
CA VAL A 92 -5.99 1.18 -9.09
C VAL A 92 -6.47 0.87 -7.68
N VAL A 93 -6.88 1.88 -6.90
CA VAL A 93 -7.50 1.67 -5.58
C VAL A 93 -8.79 0.89 -5.71
N GLU A 94 -9.69 1.30 -6.62
CA GLU A 94 -10.96 0.61 -6.86
C GLU A 94 -10.75 -0.84 -7.34
N LYS A 95 -9.83 -1.04 -8.29
CA LYS A 95 -9.50 -2.39 -8.79
C LYS A 95 -8.95 -3.30 -7.71
N ALA A 96 -8.07 -2.79 -6.85
CA ALA A 96 -7.49 -3.58 -5.78
C ALA A 96 -8.54 -3.97 -4.73
N LEU A 97 -9.41 -3.03 -4.34
CA LEU A 97 -10.50 -3.30 -3.39
C LEU A 97 -11.59 -4.23 -3.95
N ALA A 98 -11.66 -4.39 -5.28
CA ALA A 98 -12.55 -5.38 -5.91
C ALA A 98 -12.02 -6.82 -5.81
N VAL A 99 -10.80 -7.04 -5.32
CA VAL A 99 -10.21 -8.37 -5.13
C VAL A 99 -10.50 -8.88 -3.73
N ASP A 100 -11.13 -10.05 -3.65
CA ASP A 100 -11.40 -10.72 -2.38
C ASP A 100 -10.10 -10.91 -1.57
N GLY A 101 -10.15 -10.56 -0.29
CA GLY A 101 -9.01 -10.63 0.62
C GLY A 101 -8.14 -9.38 0.66
N VAL A 102 -8.32 -8.41 -0.24
CA VAL A 102 -7.72 -7.06 -0.11
C VAL A 102 -8.63 -6.19 0.76
N THR A 103 -8.08 -5.65 1.84
CA THR A 103 -8.85 -4.86 2.81
C THR A 103 -8.48 -3.39 2.78
N GLY A 104 -7.32 -3.01 2.27
CA GLY A 104 -6.87 -1.63 2.27
C GLY A 104 -5.82 -1.34 1.21
N VAL A 105 -5.84 -0.12 0.68
CA VAL A 105 -4.96 0.31 -0.42
C VAL A 105 -4.56 1.76 -0.24
N VAL A 106 -3.28 2.07 -0.44
CA VAL A 106 -2.76 3.43 -0.61
C VAL A 106 -1.93 3.47 -1.88
N ALA A 107 -2.20 4.40 -2.77
CA ALA A 107 -1.41 4.64 -3.99
C ALA A 107 -0.91 6.09 -4.01
N ILE A 108 0.38 6.28 -4.29
CA ILE A 108 1.06 7.57 -4.26
C ILE A 108 1.80 7.80 -5.58
N LEU A 109 1.61 8.99 -6.14
CA LEU A 109 2.36 9.49 -7.30
C LEU A 109 2.65 10.98 -7.12
N ASN A 110 3.93 11.31 -6.98
CA ASN A 110 4.44 12.62 -6.62
C ASN A 110 3.83 13.10 -5.30
N ASP A 111 3.13 14.24 -5.31
CA ASP A 111 2.39 14.82 -4.19
C ASP A 111 0.91 14.41 -4.14
N ASP A 112 0.46 13.58 -5.09
CA ASP A 112 -0.89 13.05 -5.13
C ASP A 112 -0.99 11.66 -4.51
N LEU A 113 -2.13 11.39 -3.87
CA LEU A 113 -2.44 10.08 -3.31
C LEU A 113 -3.91 9.72 -3.48
N SER A 114 -4.18 8.42 -3.51
CA SER A 114 -5.52 7.86 -3.37
C SER A 114 -5.49 6.73 -2.34
N VAL A 115 -6.58 6.59 -1.59
CA VAL A 115 -6.70 5.66 -0.47
C VAL A 115 -8.09 5.05 -0.46
N GLY A 116 -8.19 3.79 -0.02
CA GLY A 116 -9.48 3.17 0.23
C GLY A 116 -9.39 1.90 1.06
N GLY A 117 -10.55 1.42 1.49
CA GLY A 117 -10.69 0.23 2.34
C GLY A 117 -10.66 0.54 3.84
N GLN A 118 -10.35 -0.48 4.62
CA GLN A 118 -10.35 -0.50 6.08
C GLN A 118 -8.98 -0.06 6.63
N LEU A 119 -8.64 1.20 6.38
CA LEU A 119 -7.44 1.82 6.94
C LEU A 119 -7.68 3.31 7.17
N GLU A 120 -6.90 3.88 8.08
CA GLU A 120 -6.86 5.33 8.31
C GLU A 120 -5.48 5.87 7.93
N LEU A 121 -5.43 7.01 7.26
CA LEU A 121 -4.19 7.75 7.04
C LEU A 121 -3.82 8.55 8.29
N ILE A 122 -2.57 8.42 8.72
CA ILE A 122 -2.02 9.15 9.86
C ILE A 122 -0.79 9.94 9.43
N GLU A 123 -0.55 11.08 10.07
CA GLU A 123 0.71 11.81 9.99
C GLU A 123 1.71 11.22 10.99
N ILE A 124 2.99 11.15 10.61
CA ILE A 124 4.09 10.59 11.42
C ILE A 124 5.16 11.64 11.66
#